data_AF-A0A3C1UYD0-F1
#
_entry.id   AF-A0A3C1UYD0-F1
#
_cell.length_a   1.000
_cell.length_b   1.000
_cell.length_c   1.000
_cell.angle_alpha   90.00
_cell.angle_beta   90.00
_cell.angle_gamma   90.00
#
_symmetry.space_group_name_H-M   'P 1'
#
loop_
_entity.id
_entity.type
_entity.pdbx_description
1 polymer ?
#
loop_
_entity_poly.entity_id
_entity_poly.type
_entity_poly.pdbx_seq_one_letter_code
_entity_poly.pdbx_strand_id
1 'polypeptide(L)' 'IMELRTVTAGYFSPTDTTKKTVEAIARGIRPVINILDLTPPAAREAEYHFGPEDLLVIGAPVYGGRIPL' A
#
# COMPACT_ATOMS: atom_id res chain seq x y z
N ILE A 1 6.78 21.03 10.89
CA ILE A 1 6.55 20.46 9.53
C ILE A 1 6.96 19.00 9.62
N MET A 2 6.16 18.08 9.07
CA MET A 2 6.47 16.65 9.10
C MET A 2 7.50 16.33 8.00
N GLU A 3 8.61 15.71 8.36
CA GLU A 3 9.64 15.23 7.42
C GLU A 3 9.44 13.74 7.15
N LEU A 4 9.06 13.39 5.91
CA LEU A 4 8.87 12.00 5.49
C LEU A 4 10.18 11.43 4.94
N ARG A 5 10.58 10.24 5.38
CA ARG A 5 11.70 9.48 4.80
C ARG A 5 11.25 8.53 3.71
N THR A 6 10.18 7.77 3.94
CA THR A 6 9.72 6.78 2.97
C THR A 6 8.23 6.93 2.68
N VAL A 7 7.85 6.55 1.46
CA VAL A 7 6.46 6.40 1.05
C VAL A 7 6.32 4.99 0.50
N THR A 8 5.41 4.21 1.08
CA THR A 8 5.13 2.83 0.69
C THR A 8 3.73 2.75 0.10
N ALA A 9 3.62 2.16 -1.10
CA ALA A 9 2.35 1.78 -1.71
C ALA A 9 2.03 0.33 -1.31
N GLY A 10 1.11 0.15 -0.37
CA GLY A 10 0.63 -1.15 0.07
C GLY A 10 -0.72 -1.50 -0.56
N TYR A 11 -0.87 -2.68 -1.15
CA TYR A 11 -2.14 -3.07 -1.74
C TYR A 11 -2.41 -4.57 -1.71
N PHE A 12 -3.69 -4.93 -1.56
CA PHE A 12 -4.23 -6.20 -2.06
C PHE A 12 -4.97 -5.88 -3.36
N SER A 13 -4.54 -6.45 -4.49
CA SER A 13 -5.07 -6.05 -5.80
C SER A 13 -5.14 -7.19 -6.83
N PRO A 14 -6.11 -8.12 -6.70
CA PRO A 14 -6.21 -9.28 -7.59
C PRO A 14 -6.37 -8.95 -9.08
N THR A 15 -6.87 -7.76 -9.42
CA THR A 15 -7.10 -7.31 -10.80
C THR A 15 -6.40 -5.99 -11.14
N ASP A 16 -5.32 -5.66 -10.41
CA ASP A 16 -4.45 -4.48 -10.61
C ASP A 16 -5.07 -3.07 -10.50
N THR A 17 -6.38 -2.90 -10.43
CA THR A 17 -6.99 -1.55 -10.32
C THR A 17 -6.56 -0.84 -9.04
N THR A 18 -6.62 -1.53 -7.89
CA THR A 18 -6.20 -0.97 -6.60
C THR A 18 -4.72 -0.66 -6.59
N LYS A 19 -3.88 -1.56 -7.11
CA LYS A 19 -2.43 -1.35 -7.31
C LYS A 19 -2.15 -0.04 -8.04
N LYS A 20 -2.75 0.14 -9.22
CA LYS A 20 -2.52 1.34 -10.06
C LYS A 20 -2.91 2.62 -9.32
N THR A 21 -4.05 2.61 -8.64
CA THR A 21 -4.54 3.77 -7.88
C THR A 21 -3.62 4.11 -6.69
N VAL A 22 -3.24 3.11 -5.89
CA VAL A 22 -2.38 3.30 -4.71
C VAL A 22 -0.98 3.77 -5.13
N GLU A 23 -0.39 3.15 -6.15
CA GLU A 23 0.91 3.56 -6.67
C GLU A 23 0.88 4.99 -7.23
N ALA A 24 -0.19 5.38 -7.94
CA ALA A 24 -0.34 6.74 -8.45
C ALA A 24 -0.43 7.78 -7.33
N ILE A 25 -1.21 7.50 -6.27
CA ILE A 25 -1.32 8.37 -5.10
C ILE A 25 0.05 8.49 -4.40
N ALA A 26 0.72 7.37 -4.14
CA ALA A 26 2.02 7.35 -3.49
C ALA A 26 3.07 8.13 -4.31
N ARG A 27 3.07 7.97 -5.64
CA ARG A 27 3.96 8.72 -6.55
C ARG A 27 3.66 10.22 -6.59
N GLY A 28 2.39 10.61 -6.38
CA GLY A 28 2.00 12.01 -6.22
C GLY A 28 2.57 12.64 -4.95
N ILE A 29 2.87 11.84 -3.92
CA ILE A 29 3.50 12.31 -2.67
C ILE A 29 5.03 12.32 -2.81
N ARG A 30 5.63 11.29 -3.41
CA ARG A 30 7.06 11.18 -3.63
C ARG A 30 7.36 10.35 -4.90
N PRO A 31 8.28 10.77 -5.79
CA PRO A 31 8.52 10.06 -7.05
C PRO A 31 9.06 8.63 -6.86
N VAL A 32 9.89 8.42 -5.83
CA VAL A 32 10.42 7.11 -5.44
C VAL A 32 9.59 6.57 -4.28
N ILE A 33 9.04 5.38 -4.46
CA ILE A 33 8.16 4.70 -3.50
C ILE A 33 8.61 3.25 -3.30
N ASN A 34 8.31 2.70 -2.13
CA ASN A 34 8.38 1.27 -1.88
C ASN A 34 7.08 0.60 -2.32
N ILE A 35 7.14 -0.68 -2.71
CA ILE A 35 5.96 -1.48 -3.06
C ILE A 35 5.78 -2.58 -2.02
N LEU A 36 4.56 -2.69 -1.51
CA LEU A 36 4.12 -3.77 -0.64
C LEU A 36 2.90 -4.45 -1.27
N ASP A 37 3.15 -5.50 -2.04
CA ASP A 37 2.08 -6.31 -2.64
C ASP A 37 1.61 -7.39 -1.66
N LEU A 38 0.42 -7.19 -1.09
CA LEU A 38 -0.25 -8.08 -0.15
C LEU A 38 -1.17 -9.07 -0.87
N THR A 39 -1.19 -9.10 -2.19
CA THR A 39 -2.01 -10.07 -2.97
C THR A 39 -1.59 -11.52 -2.72
N PRO A 40 -0.28 -11.87 -2.68
CA PRO A 40 0.15 -13.21 -2.31
C PRO A 40 -0.18 -13.57 -0.85
N PRO A 41 -0.62 -14.81 -0.54
CA PRO A 41 -0.89 -15.25 0.83
C PRO A 41 0.29 -15.06 1.78
N ALA A 42 1.49 -15.48 1.37
CA ALA A 42 2.69 -15.38 2.20
C ALA A 42 3.05 -13.94 2.59
N ALA A 43 2.72 -12.94 1.76
CA ALA A 43 2.94 -11.54 2.10
C ALA A 43 2.00 -11.04 3.20
N ARG A 44 0.83 -11.65 3.39
CA ARG A 44 -0.13 -11.27 4.43
C ARG A 44 0.20 -11.88 5.80
N GLU A 45 1.00 -12.95 5.82
CA GLU A 45 1.43 -13.62 7.05
C GLU A 45 2.65 -12.95 7.69
N ALA A 46 3.32 -12.03 6.98
CA ALA A 46 4.47 -11.30 7.49
C ALA A 46 4.06 -10.09 8.33
N GLU A 47 4.89 -9.75 9.33
CA GLU A 47 4.77 -8.50 10.08
C GLU A 47 5.54 -7.38 9.38
N TYR A 48 4.90 -6.22 9.25
CA TYR A 48 5.50 -5.01 8.70
C TYR A 48 5.47 -3.90 9.75
N HIS A 49 6.62 -3.25 9.96
CA HIS A 49 6.77 -2.16 10.90
C HIS A 49 7.02 -0.84 10.16
N PHE A 50 6.38 0.22 10.62
CA PHE A 50 6.51 1.57 10.07
C PHE A 50 6.82 2.54 11.21
N GLY A 51 7.77 3.43 11.00
CA GLY A 51 8.18 4.45 11.95
C GLY A 51 7.46 5.79 11.75
N PRO A 52 7.75 6.79 12.61
CA PRO A 52 7.14 8.11 12.54
C PRO A 52 7.42 8.90 11.25
N GLU A 53 8.46 8.54 10.49
CA GLU A 53 8.86 9.20 9.24
C GLU A 53 8.40 8.42 7.99
N ASP A 54 7.66 7.33 8.16
CA ASP A 54 7.16 6.50 7.07
C ASP A 54 5.69 6.82 6.78
N LEU A 55 5.36 6.95 5.50
CA LEU A 55 3.98 7.08 5.04
C LEU A 55 3.56 5.83 4.28
N LEU A 56 2.52 5.15 4.76
CA LEU A 56 1.88 4.04 4.06
C LEU A 56 0.59 4.52 3.38
N VAL A 57 0.54 4.43 2.05
CA VAL A 57 -0.70 4.52 1.28
C VAL A 57 -1.20 3.09 1.09
N ILE A 58 -2.31 2.73 1.74
CA ILE A 58 -2.87 1.37 1.68
C ILE A 58 -4.21 1.33 0.96
N GLY A 59 -4.43 0.32 0.11
CA GLY A 59 -5.70 0.11 -0.59
C GLY A 59 -6.05 -1.35 -0.79
N ALA A 60 -7.35 -1.64 -0.77
CA ALA A 60 -7.91 -2.94 -1.11
C ALA A 60 -9.25 -2.76 -1.84
N PRO A 61 -9.63 -3.65 -2.78
CA PRO A 61 -10.97 -3.68 -3.38
C PRO A 61 -12.03 -4.02 -2.34
N VAL A 62 -13.28 -3.68 -2.65
CA VAL A 62 -14.45 -4.12 -1.88
C VAL A 62 -15.12 -5.28 -2.61
N TYR A 63 -15.38 -6.38 -1.91
CA TYR A 63 -16.17 -7.52 -2.39
C TYR A 63 -17.39 -7.70 -1.50
N GLY A 64 -18.60 -7.66 -2.07
CA GLY A 64 -19.84 -7.83 -1.31
C GLY A 64 -20.01 -6.85 -0.15
N GLY A 65 -19.47 -5.64 -0.27
CA GLY A 65 -19.53 -4.61 0.78
C GLY A 65 -18.47 -4.74 1.88
N ARG A 66 -17.49 -5.64 1.75
CA ARG A 66 -16.40 -5.81 2.72
C ARG A 66 -15.03 -5.74 2.05
N ILE A 67 -14.01 -5.39 2.82
CA ILE A 67 -12.61 -5.58 2.43
C ILE A 67 -12.29 -7.08 2.61
N PRO A 68 -11.66 -7.75 1.63
CA PRO A 68 -11.24 -9.14 1.77
C PRO A 68 -10.21 -9.28 2.92
N LEU A 69 -10.41 -10.31 3.74
CA LEU A 69 -9.44 -10.79 4.75
C LEU A 69 -8.34 -11.61 4.06
#